data_AF-W7BX72-F1
#
_entry.id   AF-W7BX72-F1
#
_cell.length_a   1.000
_cell.length_b   1.000
_cell.length_c   1.000
_cell.angle_alpha   90.00
_cell.angle_beta   90.00
_cell.angle_gamma   90.00
#
_symmetry.space_group_name_H-M   'P 1'
#
loop_
_entity.id
_entity.type
_entity.pdbx_description
1 polymer ?
#
loop_
_entity_poly.entity_id
_entity_poly.type
_entity_poly.pdbx_seq_one_letter_code
_entity_poly.pdbx_strand_id
1 'polypeptide(L)'
;MLSKYEGHPGYKYVKDNKPTILKYLHDLFNIALLNADSAKRLHVKIISKNGFLWEEYMKIEIRQYYSEELVVFCEELQPTEHLLQYDLIISDFPIDPPNDSPVLVWHMPPAKRDLDQLQKIITQKSR
;
A
#
# COMPACT_ATOMS: atom_id res chain seq x y z
N MET A 1 -19.84 -11.01 -28.02
CA MET A 1 -18.97 -12.10 -28.53
C MET A 1 -19.14 -13.45 -27.81
N LEU A 2 -19.64 -13.52 -26.57
CA LEU A 2 -19.88 -14.80 -25.86
C LEU A 2 -21.22 -15.50 -26.18
N SER A 3 -22.19 -14.78 -26.75
CA SER A 3 -23.53 -15.27 -27.07
C SER A 3 -23.55 -16.39 -28.13
N LYS A 4 -22.48 -16.54 -28.92
CA LYS A 4 -22.36 -17.55 -29.99
C LYS A 4 -22.24 -18.99 -29.46
N TYR A 5 -21.83 -19.18 -28.19
CA TYR A 5 -21.58 -20.50 -27.60
C TYR A 5 -22.63 -20.93 -26.55
N GLU A 6 -23.66 -20.12 -26.31
CA GLU A 6 -24.67 -20.35 -25.25
C GLU A 6 -25.58 -21.57 -25.49
N GLY A 7 -25.63 -22.08 -26.72
CA GLY A 7 -26.39 -23.28 -27.10
C GLY A 7 -25.57 -24.57 -27.16
N HIS A 8 -24.26 -24.51 -26.91
CA HIS A 8 -23.37 -25.65 -27.15
C HIS A 8 -23.40 -26.61 -25.95
N PRO A 9 -23.74 -27.91 -26.15
CA PRO A 9 -24.02 -28.84 -25.05
C PRO A 9 -22.82 -29.07 -24.10
N GLY A 10 -21.59 -28.92 -24.60
CA GLY A 10 -20.36 -28.98 -23.80
C GLY A 10 -20.18 -27.85 -22.77
N TYR A 11 -21.00 -26.79 -22.81
CA TYR A 11 -20.90 -25.62 -21.92
C TYR A 11 -22.04 -25.53 -20.91
N LYS A 12 -22.85 -26.60 -20.76
CA LYS A 12 -23.99 -26.64 -19.83
C LYS A 12 -23.58 -26.27 -18.40
N TYR A 13 -22.48 -26.81 -17.90
CA TYR A 13 -21.98 -26.50 -16.56
C TYR A 13 -21.64 -25.01 -16.37
N VAL A 14 -20.97 -24.39 -17.35
CA VAL A 14 -20.61 -22.97 -17.31
C VAL A 14 -21.86 -22.08 -17.39
N LYS A 15 -22.87 -22.51 -18.16
CA LYS A 15 -24.15 -21.81 -18.29
C LYS A 15 -24.96 -21.86 -17.01
N ASP A 16 -25.09 -23.04 -16.41
CA ASP A 16 -25.86 -23.26 -15.19
C ASP A 16 -25.24 -22.51 -14.00
N ASN A 17 -23.91 -22.30 -14.02
CA ASN A 17 -23.18 -21.55 -13.00
C ASN A 17 -22.82 -20.10 -13.40
N LYS A 18 -23.33 -19.60 -14.53
CA LYS A 18 -23.01 -18.26 -15.06
C LYS A 18 -23.20 -17.14 -14.02
N PRO A 19 -24.28 -17.11 -13.21
CA PRO A 19 -24.45 -16.09 -12.17
C PRO A 19 -23.34 -16.12 -11.11
N THR A 20 -22.95 -17.31 -10.68
CA THR A 20 -21.88 -17.53 -9.68
C THR A 20 -20.52 -17.10 -10.24
N ILE A 21 -20.21 -17.47 -11.48
CA ILE A 21 -18.97 -17.08 -12.17
C ILE A 21 -18.90 -15.55 -12.34
N LEU A 22 -20.01 -14.91 -12.71
CA LEU A 22 -20.09 -13.45 -12.83
C LEU A 22 -19.86 -12.75 -11.49
N LYS A 23 -20.42 -13.28 -10.41
CA LYS A 23 -20.17 -12.77 -9.06
C LYS A 23 -18.68 -12.83 -8.70
N TYR A 24 -18.03 -13.98 -8.88
CA TYR A 24 -16.60 -14.11 -8.60
C TYR A 24 -15.73 -13.20 -9.48
N LEU A 25 -16.08 -13.04 -10.76
CA LEU A 25 -15.39 -12.08 -11.64
C LEU A 25 -15.54 -10.65 -11.14
N HIS A 26 -16.74 -10.25 -10.77
CA HIS A 26 -17.01 -8.91 -10.22
C HIS A 26 -16.23 -8.68 -8.92
N ASP A 27 -16.24 -9.66 -8.01
CA ASP A 27 -15.50 -9.58 -6.75
C ASP A 27 -13.98 -9.47 -7.01
N LEU A 28 -13.45 -10.28 -7.94
CA LEU A 28 -12.04 -10.21 -8.35
C LEU A 28 -11.69 -8.84 -8.95
N PHE A 29 -12.54 -8.30 -9.83
CA PHE A 29 -12.34 -6.98 -10.42
C PHE A 29 -12.34 -5.88 -9.37
N ASN A 30 -13.25 -5.94 -8.39
CA ASN A 30 -13.30 -4.97 -7.31
C ASN A 30 -12.05 -5.05 -6.43
N ILE A 31 -11.61 -6.26 -6.08
CA ILE A 31 -10.36 -6.45 -5.33
C ILE A 31 -9.17 -5.91 -6.12
N ALA A 32 -9.10 -6.19 -7.43
CA ALA A 32 -8.04 -5.68 -8.28
C ALA A 32 -8.05 -4.14 -8.39
N LEU A 33 -9.22 -3.51 -8.48
CA LEU A 33 -9.38 -2.05 -8.48
C LEU A 33 -8.95 -1.42 -7.16
N LEU A 34 -9.41 -1.97 -6.04
CA LEU A 34 -9.03 -1.51 -4.71
C LEU A 34 -7.51 -1.64 -4.50
N ASN A 35 -6.91 -2.75 -4.95
CA ASN A 35 -5.47 -2.94 -4.90
C ASN A 35 -4.70 -1.99 -5.83
N ALA A 36 -5.24 -1.65 -7.00
CA ALA A 36 -4.60 -0.73 -7.93
C ALA A 36 -4.52 0.71 -7.38
N ASP A 37 -5.53 1.14 -6.61
CA ASP A 37 -5.49 2.45 -5.95
C ASP A 37 -4.62 2.44 -4.69
N SER A 38 -4.60 1.33 -3.93
CA SER A 38 -3.65 1.16 -2.82
C SER A 38 -2.20 1.12 -3.30
N ALA A 39 -1.91 0.50 -4.45
CA ALA A 39 -0.56 0.41 -5.01
C ALA A 39 0.08 1.77 -5.31
N LYS A 40 -0.72 2.83 -5.52
CA LYS A 40 -0.22 4.19 -5.78
C LYS A 40 0.28 4.90 -4.52
N ARG A 41 -0.20 4.50 -3.34
CA ARG A 41 0.15 5.16 -2.07
C ARG A 41 1.48 4.64 -1.54
N LEU A 42 2.31 5.53 -0.98
CA LEU A 42 3.53 5.14 -0.31
C LEU A 42 3.21 4.68 1.12
N HIS A 43 3.39 3.38 1.39
CA HIS A 43 3.20 2.77 2.69
C HIS A 43 4.47 2.92 3.52
N VAL A 44 4.41 3.78 4.54
CA VAL A 44 5.55 4.14 5.38
C VAL A 44 5.39 3.51 6.75
N LYS A 45 6.43 2.81 7.20
CA LYS A 45 6.55 2.36 8.59
C LYS A 45 7.57 3.25 9.31
N ILE A 46 7.16 3.83 10.43
CA ILE A 46 8.07 4.58 11.31
C ILE A 46 8.47 3.67 12.46
N ILE A 47 9.76 3.61 12.79
CA ILE A 47 10.31 2.80 13.89
C ILE A 47 11.27 3.66 14.69
N SER A 48 10.99 3.83 15.98
CA SER A 48 11.83 4.61 16.88
C SER A 48 12.50 3.80 17.99
N LYS A 49 13.77 4.10 18.28
CA LYS A 49 14.40 3.76 19.56
C LYS A 49 14.01 4.70 20.68
N ASN A 50 13.70 5.95 20.36
CA ASN A 50 13.24 6.96 21.31
C ASN A 50 11.78 6.77 21.75
N GLY A 51 11.07 5.81 21.14
CA GLY A 51 9.74 5.35 21.54
C GLY A 51 8.58 5.99 20.77
N PHE A 52 7.36 5.58 21.10
CA PHE A 52 6.13 5.92 20.37
C PHE A 52 5.91 7.42 20.13
N LEU A 53 6.28 8.29 21.09
CA LEU A 53 6.13 9.74 20.92
C LEU A 53 6.92 10.28 19.73
N TRP A 54 8.08 9.69 19.46
CA TRP A 54 8.88 10.06 18.29
C TRP A 54 8.20 9.63 16.99
N GLU A 55 7.61 8.43 16.99
CA GLU A 55 6.88 7.91 15.83
C GLU A 55 5.69 8.83 15.50
N GLU A 56 4.91 9.23 16.51
CA GLU A 56 3.79 10.16 16.34
C GLU A 56 4.26 11.56 15.91
N TYR A 57 5.32 12.09 16.52
CA TYR A 57 5.89 13.36 16.10
C TYR A 57 6.29 13.34 14.61
N MET A 58 6.98 12.27 14.19
CA MET A 58 7.39 12.09 12.80
C MET A 58 6.20 11.98 11.85
N LYS A 59 5.14 11.26 12.24
CA LYS A 59 3.89 11.21 11.46
C LYS A 59 3.27 12.61 11.30
N ILE A 60 3.21 13.38 12.38
CA ILE A 60 2.68 14.75 12.37
C ILE A 60 3.49 15.64 11.43
N GLU A 61 4.82 15.61 11.55
CA GLU A 61 5.70 16.40 10.67
C GLU A 61 5.50 16.04 9.20
N ILE A 62 5.45 14.75 8.85
CA ILE A 62 5.22 14.32 7.47
C ILE A 62 3.82 14.74 6.98
N ARG A 63 2.79 14.62 7.82
CA ARG A 63 1.40 15.04 7.49
C ARG A 63 1.27 16.54 7.22
N GLN A 64 2.19 17.37 7.72
CA GLN A 64 2.20 18.81 7.39
C GLN A 64 2.57 19.07 5.91
N TYR A 65 3.32 18.16 5.28
CA TYR A 65 3.81 18.33 3.90
C TYR A 65 3.13 17.43 2.88
N TYR A 66 2.57 16.29 3.31
CA TYR A 66 2.04 15.25 2.41
C TYR A 66 0.62 14.83 2.80
N SER A 67 -0.24 14.63 1.80
CA SER A 67 -1.61 14.15 1.99
C SER A 67 -1.67 12.63 2.22
N GLU A 68 -2.76 12.16 2.82
CA GLU A 68 -3.04 10.73 3.04
C GLU A 68 -3.24 9.95 1.73
N GLU A 69 -3.46 10.65 0.62
CA GLU A 69 -3.52 10.05 -0.72
C GLU A 69 -2.13 9.68 -1.25
N LEU A 70 -1.07 10.32 -0.73
CA LEU A 70 0.32 10.08 -1.15
C LEU A 70 1.06 9.19 -0.16
N VAL A 71 0.84 9.38 1.15
CA VAL A 71 1.55 8.69 2.22
C VAL A 71 0.57 8.08 3.20
N VAL A 72 0.71 6.78 3.48
CA VAL A 72 -0.10 6.04 4.46
C VAL A 72 0.83 5.39 5.47
N PHE A 73 0.53 5.54 6.76
CA PHE A 73 1.33 4.93 7.82
C PHE A 73 0.80 3.56 8.22
N CYS A 74 1.67 2.55 8.24
CA CYS A 74 1.25 1.15 8.38
C CYS A 74 0.93 0.70 9.80
N GLU A 75 0.85 1.62 10.77
CA GLU A 75 0.42 1.31 12.13
C GLU A 75 -1.11 1.33 12.29
N GLU A 76 -1.81 1.75 11.24
CA GLU A 76 -3.26 1.96 11.23
C GLU A 76 -4.04 0.83 10.53
N LEU A 77 -3.37 -0.19 9.99
CA LEU A 77 -4.00 -1.26 9.21
C LEU A 77 -4.19 -2.53 10.07
N GLN A 78 -5.44 -2.99 10.16
CA GLN A 78 -5.83 -4.18 10.93
C GLN A 78 -5.04 -5.42 10.44
N PRO A 79 -4.52 -6.27 11.35
CA PRO A 79 -3.67 -7.43 11.01
C PRO A 79 -4.30 -8.47 10.08
N THR A 80 -5.62 -8.43 9.91
CA THR A 80 -6.39 -9.37 9.08
C THR A 80 -6.37 -9.03 7.60
N GLU A 81 -5.92 -7.83 7.21
CA GLU A 81 -5.89 -7.38 5.81
C GLU A 81 -4.44 -7.34 5.29
N HIS A 82 -3.96 -8.53 4.93
CA HIS A 82 -2.92 -8.75 3.90
C HIS A 82 -1.46 -8.38 4.23
N LEU A 83 -0.57 -9.07 3.53
CA LEU A 83 0.88 -8.90 3.47
C LEU A 83 1.27 -7.48 2.97
N LEU A 84 1.07 -6.46 3.79
CA LEU A 84 1.57 -5.12 3.48
C LEU A 84 3.08 -5.09 3.75
N GLN A 85 3.85 -5.49 2.73
CA GLN A 85 5.24 -5.08 2.61
C GLN A 85 5.28 -3.56 2.63
N TYR A 86 5.91 -2.99 3.66
CA TYR A 86 6.15 -1.55 3.73
C TYR A 86 7.00 -1.13 2.53
N ASP A 87 6.61 -0.04 1.87
CA ASP A 87 7.39 0.50 0.75
C ASP A 87 8.63 1.24 1.24
N LEU A 88 8.57 1.77 2.46
CA LEU A 88 9.62 2.57 3.07
C LEU A 88 9.58 2.45 4.60
N ILE A 89 10.76 2.35 5.21
CA ILE A 89 10.94 2.47 6.65
C ILE A 89 11.65 3.79 6.98
N ILE A 90 11.14 4.56 7.93
CA ILE A 90 11.81 5.73 8.50
C ILE A 90 12.18 5.41 9.95
N SER A 91 13.44 5.63 10.34
CA SER A 91 13.91 5.32 11.68
C SER A 91 14.92 6.34 12.22
N ASP A 92 15.04 6.47 13.53
CA ASP A 92 16.09 7.27 14.21
C ASP A 92 17.40 6.50 14.43
N PHE A 93 17.45 5.24 14.01
CA PHE A 93 18.66 4.43 14.08
C PHE A 93 18.82 3.55 12.83
N PRO A 94 20.04 3.07 12.54
CA PRO A 94 20.24 2.06 11.51
C PRO A 94 19.51 0.78 11.90
N ILE A 95 18.59 0.33 11.03
CA ILE A 95 17.85 -0.91 11.20
C ILE A 95 18.07 -1.80 9.97
N ASP A 96 18.23 -3.09 10.21
CA ASP A 96 18.21 -4.10 9.17
C ASP A 96 16.74 -4.45 8.89
N PRO A 97 16.18 -4.05 7.74
CA PRO A 97 14.77 -4.26 7.47
C PRO A 97 14.50 -5.75 7.24
N PRO A 98 13.36 -6.28 7.71
CA PRO A 98 12.99 -7.69 7.50
C PRO A 98 12.70 -8.03 6.03
N ASN A 99 12.48 -7.02 5.18
CA ASN A 99 12.26 -7.12 3.73
C ASN A 99 13.26 -6.21 3.00
N ASP A 100 13.37 -6.30 1.67
CA ASP A 100 14.18 -5.39 0.83
C ASP A 100 13.66 -3.93 0.78
N SER A 101 12.86 -3.53 1.76
CA SER A 101 12.30 -2.19 1.88
C SER A 101 13.42 -1.18 2.18
N PRO A 102 13.51 -0.05 1.46
CA PRO A 102 14.47 0.99 1.75
C PRO A 102 14.26 1.56 3.17
N VAL A 103 15.36 1.93 3.81
CA VAL A 103 15.38 2.56 5.14
C VAL A 103 15.95 3.96 5.03
N LEU A 104 15.21 4.95 5.52
CA LEU A 104 15.72 6.30 5.74
C LEU A 104 15.99 6.50 7.23
N VAL A 105 17.22 6.89 7.56
CA VAL A 105 17.62 7.21 8.93
C VAL A 105 17.52 8.71 9.14
N TRP A 106 16.56 9.16 9.94
CA TRP A 106 16.26 10.56 10.19
C TRP A 106 16.56 10.95 11.64
N HIS A 107 17.00 12.19 11.86
CA HIS A 107 17.17 12.73 13.20
C HIS A 107 15.99 13.63 13.57
N MET A 108 15.77 13.88 14.86
CA MET A 108 14.76 14.81 15.34
C MET A 108 15.37 16.20 15.63
N PRO A 109 14.76 17.29 15.13
CA PRO A 109 13.68 17.33 14.13
C PRO A 109 14.19 16.97 12.72
N PRO A 110 13.31 16.49 11.81
CA PRO A 110 13.70 16.19 10.44
C PRO A 110 14.24 17.43 9.75
N ALA A 111 15.39 17.29 9.10
CA ALA A 111 15.98 18.36 8.32
C ALA A 111 15.30 18.47 6.95
N LYS A 112 15.42 19.63 6.30
CA LYS A 112 14.90 19.83 4.93
C LYS A 112 15.36 18.75 3.95
N ARG A 113 16.63 18.31 4.07
CA ARG A 113 17.20 17.24 3.24
C ARG A 113 16.43 15.91 3.38
N ASP A 114 15.91 15.64 4.58
CA ASP A 114 15.22 14.40 4.91
C ASP A 114 13.86 14.41 4.20
N LEU A 115 13.16 15.54 4.27
CA LEU A 115 11.92 15.78 3.50
C LEU A 115 12.16 15.75 1.98
N ASP A 116 13.26 16.31 1.49
CA ASP A 116 13.62 16.28 0.06
C ASP A 116 13.90 14.83 -0.41
N GLN A 117 14.46 13.96 0.44
CA GLN A 117 14.62 12.54 0.15
C GLN A 117 13.27 11.83 0.04
N LEU A 118 12.36 12.08 0.98
CA LEU A 118 11.01 11.52 0.95
C LEU A 118 10.25 11.96 -0.32
N GLN A 119 10.33 13.24 -0.69
CA GLN A 119 9.72 13.76 -1.91
C GLN A 119 10.18 13.02 -3.16
N LYS A 120 11.48 12.70 -3.25
CA LYS A 120 12.04 11.95 -4.40
C LYS A 120 11.43 10.55 -4.47
N ILE A 121 11.31 9.85 -3.34
CA ILE A 121 10.72 8.51 -3.27
C ILE A 121 9.24 8.55 -3.66
N ILE A 122 8.48 9.50 -3.12
CA ILE A 122 7.06 9.69 -3.47
C ILE A 122 6.92 9.92 -4.98
N THR A 123 7.73 10.82 -5.54
CA THR A 123 7.68 11.15 -6.97
C THR A 123 8.05 9.96 -7.87
N GLN A 124 8.95 9.08 -7.41
CA GLN A 124 9.31 7.85 -8.13
C GLN A 124 8.16 6.84 -8.10
N LYS A 125 7.44 6.74 -6.98
CA LYS A 125 6.32 5.82 -6.84
C LYS A 125 5.06 6.27 -7.59
N SER A 126 4.85 7.57 -7.73
CA SER A 126 3.69 8.13 -8.47
C SER A 126 3.85 8.16 -9.99
N ARG A 127 5.00 7.73 -10.54
CA ARG A 127 5.25 7.63 -11.99
C ARG A 127 4.91 6.24 -12.51
#